data_AF-A0AA43BI00-F1
#
_entry.id   AF-A0AA43BI00-F1
#
_cell.length_a   1.000
_cell.length_b   1.000
_cell.length_c   1.000
_cell.angle_alpha   90.00
_cell.angle_beta   90.00
_cell.angle_gamma   90.00
#
_symmetry.space_group_name_H-M   'P 1'
#
loop_
_entity.id
_entity.type
_entity.pdbx_description
1 polymer ?
#
loop_
_entity_poly.entity_id
_entity_poly.type
_entity_poly.pdbx_seq_one_letter_code
_entity_poly.pdbx_strand_id
1 'polypeptide(L)'
;MSSPTLKSCPFCGAPAQMLGSADKGWHVWCTGDEEACSPSPMTHIAWSQSAAAENWNKRTATVVDWKPIVEAPQDGTRLMLWDSVSKRPVFGSWRGENPKITHFAAEPAGPEVV
;
A
#
# COMPACT_ATOMS: atom_id res chain seq x y z
N MET A 1 -28.87 12.18 -1.66
CA MET A 1 -27.73 11.59 -2.41
C MET A 1 -27.26 10.39 -1.62
N SER A 2 -27.33 9.20 -2.17
CA SER A 2 -26.83 7.99 -1.51
C SER A 2 -25.30 7.96 -1.56
N SER A 3 -24.65 7.50 -0.49
CA SER A 3 -23.20 7.32 -0.46
C SER A 3 -22.76 6.30 -1.52
N PRO A 4 -21.63 6.54 -2.22
CA PRO A 4 -21.13 5.61 -3.23
C PRO A 4 -20.67 4.29 -2.60
N THR A 5 -20.89 3.18 -3.29
CA THR A 5 -20.43 1.85 -2.85
C THR A 5 -18.91 1.73 -2.97
N LEU A 6 -18.28 1.30 -1.90
CA LEU A 6 -16.84 1.04 -1.85
C LEU A 6 -16.56 -0.47 -1.88
N LYS A 7 -15.63 -0.91 -2.73
CA LYS A 7 -15.06 -2.26 -2.65
C LYS A 7 -14.28 -2.41 -1.34
N SER A 8 -14.13 -3.64 -0.86
CA SER A 8 -13.21 -3.92 0.23
C SER A 8 -11.78 -3.53 -0.14
N CYS A 9 -10.97 -3.28 0.90
CA CYS A 9 -9.56 -2.98 0.78
C CYS A 9 -8.84 -4.06 -0.03
N PRO A 10 -8.20 -3.72 -1.15
CA PRO A 10 -7.61 -4.72 -2.03
C PRO A 10 -6.46 -5.47 -1.33
N PHE A 11 -5.75 -4.84 -0.40
CA PHE A 11 -4.55 -5.41 0.24
C PHE A 11 -4.87 -6.48 1.29
N CYS A 12 -5.91 -6.27 2.10
CA CYS A 12 -6.20 -7.12 3.26
C CYS A 12 -7.67 -7.54 3.38
N GLY A 13 -8.53 -7.15 2.44
CA GLY A 13 -9.97 -7.50 2.43
C GLY A 13 -10.83 -6.75 3.44
N ALA A 14 -10.24 -5.92 4.31
CA ALA A 14 -10.96 -5.13 5.30
C ALA A 14 -11.93 -4.12 4.67
N PRO A 15 -12.96 -3.66 5.40
CA PRO A 15 -13.86 -2.62 4.91
C PRO A 15 -13.12 -1.33 4.53
N ALA A 16 -13.72 -0.58 3.61
CA ALA A 16 -13.27 0.74 3.21
C ALA A 16 -14.21 1.80 3.78
N GLN A 17 -13.65 2.92 4.20
CA GLN A 17 -14.41 4.03 4.79
C GLN A 17 -14.18 5.32 4.01
N MET A 18 -15.27 5.99 3.63
CA MET A 18 -15.24 7.35 3.09
C MET A 18 -15.02 8.35 4.23
N LEU A 19 -14.04 9.22 4.08
CA LEU A 19 -13.69 10.27 5.04
C LEU A 19 -13.58 11.61 4.31
N GLY A 20 -13.87 12.71 5.02
CA GLY A 20 -13.74 14.07 4.51
C GLY A 20 -15.05 14.85 4.50
N SER A 21 -15.04 15.97 3.79
CA SER A 21 -16.15 16.92 3.72
C SER A 21 -16.08 17.74 2.43
N ALA A 22 -17.15 18.47 2.11
CA ALA A 22 -17.20 19.28 0.89
C ALA A 22 -16.12 20.38 0.83
N ASP A 23 -15.70 20.91 1.98
CA ASP A 23 -14.69 21.96 2.10
C ASP A 23 -13.24 21.45 2.22
N LYS A 24 -13.04 20.18 2.59
CA LYS A 24 -11.71 19.56 2.74
C LYS A 24 -11.38 18.53 1.67
N GLY A 25 -12.37 18.17 0.85
CA GLY A 25 -12.29 17.05 -0.07
C GLY A 25 -12.53 15.71 0.64
N TRP A 26 -12.58 14.66 -0.16
CA TRP A 26 -12.94 13.30 0.22
C TRP A 26 -11.80 12.34 -0.09
N HIS A 27 -11.59 11.35 0.76
CA HIS A 27 -10.67 10.25 0.52
C HIS A 27 -11.27 8.96 1.09
N VAL A 28 -10.78 7.82 0.63
CA VAL A 28 -11.19 6.50 1.13
C VAL A 28 -10.02 5.87 1.88
N TRP A 29 -10.30 5.30 3.05
CA TRP A 29 -9.34 4.66 3.95
C TRP A 29 -9.70 3.17 4.19
N CYS A 30 -8.70 2.30 4.23
CA CYS A 30 -8.79 0.89 4.61
C CYS A 30 -8.86 0.75 6.14
N THR A 31 -9.94 0.22 6.70
CA THR A 31 -10.11 0.14 8.17
C THR A 31 -9.42 -1.08 8.80
N GLY A 32 -8.58 -1.80 8.04
CA GLY A 32 -7.86 -2.96 8.53
C GLY A 32 -6.58 -2.57 9.27
N ASP A 33 -5.95 -3.59 9.86
CA ASP A 33 -4.68 -3.42 10.57
C ASP A 33 -3.57 -2.91 9.64
N GLU A 34 -2.83 -1.89 10.07
CA GLU A 34 -1.83 -1.23 9.23
C GLU A 34 -0.65 -2.14 8.85
N GLU A 35 -0.32 -3.13 9.69
CA GLU A 35 0.73 -4.10 9.36
C GLU A 35 0.25 -5.10 8.30
N ALA A 36 -1.02 -5.48 8.35
CA ALA A 36 -1.64 -6.36 7.33
C ALA A 36 -2.03 -5.64 6.03
N CYS A 37 -2.31 -4.33 6.06
CA CYS A 37 -2.86 -3.57 4.93
C CYS A 37 -1.85 -2.63 4.24
N SER A 38 -0.56 -2.98 4.32
CA SER A 38 0.54 -2.21 3.71
C SER A 38 0.79 -2.57 2.23
N PRO A 39 1.10 -1.61 1.33
CA PRO A 39 1.37 -0.20 1.58
C PRO A 39 0.17 0.74 1.31
N SER A 40 0.03 1.75 2.17
CA SER A 40 -0.90 2.90 2.07
C SER A 40 -2.41 2.58 2.07
N PRO A 41 -3.07 2.58 3.25
CA PRO A 41 -4.49 2.31 3.38
C PRO A 41 -5.40 3.40 2.78
N MET A 42 -4.88 4.53 2.26
CA MET A 42 -5.69 5.69 1.83
C MET A 42 -5.55 6.07 0.35
N THR A 43 -6.61 6.59 -0.27
CA THR A 43 -6.54 7.33 -1.56
C THR A 43 -6.07 8.78 -1.40
N HIS A 44 -5.60 9.37 -2.50
CA HIS A 44 -5.49 10.82 -2.61
C HIS A 44 -6.85 11.50 -2.41
N ILE A 45 -6.81 12.76 -1.97
CA ILE A 45 -7.99 13.60 -1.80
C ILE A 45 -8.62 13.88 -3.18
N ALA A 46 -9.92 13.69 -3.27
CA ALA A 46 -10.76 14.03 -4.42
C ALA A 46 -11.85 15.04 -4.02
N TRP A 47 -12.34 15.82 -4.97
CA TRP A 47 -13.33 16.88 -4.71
C TRP A 47 -14.79 16.41 -4.74
N SER A 48 -15.02 15.10 -4.80
CA SER A 48 -16.34 14.49 -4.62
C SER A 48 -16.22 13.10 -4.03
N GLN A 49 -17.28 12.64 -3.35
CA GLN A 49 -17.36 11.26 -2.85
C GLN A 49 -17.28 10.24 -4.00
N SER A 50 -17.88 10.55 -5.16
CA SER A 50 -17.86 9.66 -6.32
C SER A 50 -16.46 9.49 -6.90
N ALA A 51 -15.69 10.57 -7.03
CA ALA A 51 -14.31 10.51 -7.52
C ALA A 51 -13.40 9.78 -6.52
N ALA A 52 -13.57 10.02 -5.22
CA ALA A 52 -12.84 9.26 -4.19
C ALA A 52 -13.16 7.76 -4.26
N ALA A 53 -14.43 7.40 -4.40
CA ALA A 53 -14.86 6.01 -4.56
C ALA A 53 -14.36 5.37 -5.86
N GLU A 54 -14.36 6.10 -6.98
CA GLU A 54 -13.82 5.60 -8.25
C GLU A 54 -12.33 5.32 -8.16
N ASN A 55 -11.55 6.26 -7.61
CA ASN A 55 -10.12 6.10 -7.39
C ASN A 55 -9.81 4.90 -6.48
N TRP A 56 -10.63 4.69 -5.44
CA TRP A 56 -10.53 3.52 -4.57
C TRP A 56 -10.85 2.23 -5.32
N ASN A 57 -11.98 2.18 -6.03
CA ASN A 57 -12.50 0.97 -6.67
C ASN A 57 -11.68 0.50 -7.89
N LYS A 58 -10.82 1.37 -8.43
CA LYS A 58 -9.83 1.05 -9.48
C LYS A 58 -8.56 0.41 -8.93
N ARG A 59 -8.30 0.50 -7.63
CA ARG A 59 -7.10 -0.12 -7.03
C ARG A 59 -7.15 -1.63 -7.20
N THR A 60 -6.06 -2.18 -7.69
CA THR A 60 -5.80 -3.61 -7.68
C THR A 60 -4.80 -3.90 -6.56
N ALA A 61 -5.00 -5.02 -5.87
CA ALA A 61 -4.02 -5.48 -4.91
C ALA A 61 -2.82 -5.98 -5.70
N THR A 62 -1.71 -5.25 -5.69
CA THR A 62 -0.43 -5.93 -5.85
C THR A 62 -0.16 -6.56 -4.49
N VAL A 63 -0.60 -7.80 -4.30
CA VAL A 63 -0.24 -8.56 -3.10
C VAL A 63 1.28 -8.68 -3.15
N VAL A 64 1.93 -7.97 -2.24
CA VAL A 64 3.37 -8.06 -2.08
C VAL A 64 3.64 -9.31 -1.23
N ASP A 65 4.29 -10.29 -1.83
CA ASP A 65 4.74 -11.49 -1.12
C ASP A 65 5.97 -11.13 -0.26
N TRP A 66 5.71 -10.57 0.91
CA TRP A 66 6.73 -10.23 1.90
C TRP A 66 7.31 -11.50 2.52
N LYS A 67 8.63 -11.64 2.43
CA LYS A 67 9.39 -12.76 2.99
C LYS A 67 10.32 -12.27 4.11
N PRO A 68 10.66 -13.14 5.08
CA PRO A 68 11.59 -12.79 6.16
C PRO A 68 12.96 -12.34 5.61
N ILE A 69 13.54 -11.28 6.18
CA ILE A 69 14.82 -10.73 5.70
C ILE A 69 16.00 -11.73 5.75
N VAL A 70 15.89 -12.77 6.58
CA VAL A 70 16.90 -13.85 6.66
C VAL A 70 17.01 -14.68 5.38
N GLU A 71 15.97 -14.67 4.54
CA GLU A 71 15.95 -15.36 3.24
C GLU A 71 16.35 -14.44 2.07
N ALA A 72 16.62 -13.16 2.33
CA ALA A 72 16.90 -12.19 1.28
C ALA A 72 18.25 -12.46 0.59
N PRO A 73 18.29 -12.42 -0.76
CA PRO A 73 19.53 -12.62 -1.50
C PRO A 73 20.54 -11.51 -1.21
N GLN A 74 21.81 -11.89 -1.07
CA GLN A 74 22.95 -10.99 -0.86
C GLN A 74 23.80 -10.81 -2.12
N ASP A 75 23.27 -11.22 -3.28
CA ASP A 75 23.94 -11.17 -4.58
C ASP A 75 23.92 -9.77 -5.24
N GLY A 76 23.41 -8.77 -4.52
CA GLY A 76 23.28 -7.40 -5.03
C GLY A 76 21.98 -7.14 -5.80
N THR A 77 21.09 -8.13 -5.92
CA THR A 77 19.73 -7.96 -6.45
C THR A 77 19.02 -6.81 -5.75
N ARG A 78 18.34 -5.97 -6.53
CA ARG A 78 17.54 -4.87 -6.00
C ARG A 78 16.17 -5.41 -5.56
N LEU A 79 15.80 -5.08 -4.33
CA LEU A 79 14.62 -5.58 -3.65
C LEU A 79 13.78 -4.41 -3.15
N MET A 80 12.52 -4.71 -2.88
CA MET A 80 11.72 -3.89 -1.98
C MET A 80 11.94 -4.40 -0.55
N LEU A 81 12.42 -3.54 0.34
CA LEU A 81 12.82 -3.86 1.71
C LEU A 81 11.86 -3.18 2.69
N TRP A 82 11.39 -3.90 3.71
CA TRP A 82 10.47 -3.34 4.71
C TRP A 82 11.22 -2.73 5.89
N ASP A 83 11.21 -1.41 6.00
CA ASP A 83 11.72 -0.70 7.17
C ASP A 83 10.66 -0.65 8.28
N SER A 84 10.91 -1.39 9.36
CA SER A 84 10.03 -1.48 10.52
C SER A 84 9.90 -0.18 11.32
N VAL A 85 10.86 0.75 11.20
CA VAL A 85 10.85 2.02 11.91
C VAL A 85 9.96 3.03 11.18
N SER A 86 10.19 3.21 9.88
CA SER A 86 9.39 4.14 9.07
C SER A 86 8.06 3.54 8.60
N LYS A 87 7.87 2.23 8.77
CA LYS A 87 6.72 1.45 8.31
C LYS A 87 6.46 1.65 6.81
N ARG A 88 7.53 1.64 6.02
CA ARG A 88 7.51 1.90 4.57
C ARG A 88 8.44 0.95 3.82
N PRO A 89 8.10 0.63 2.56
CA PRO A 89 9.04 -0.02 1.66
C PRO A 89 10.14 0.97 1.25
N VAL A 90 11.39 0.49 1.23
CA VAL A 90 12.55 1.16 0.65
C VAL A 90 13.16 0.26 -0.42
N PHE A 91 13.81 0.84 -1.43
CA PHE A 91 14.33 0.06 -2.57
C PHE A 91 15.85 0.01 -2.55
N GLY A 92 16.43 -1.18 -2.63
CA GLY A 92 17.87 -1.36 -2.60
C GLY A 92 18.27 -2.82 -2.51
N SER A 93 19.58 -3.08 -2.55
CA SER A 93 20.12 -4.42 -2.30
C SER A 93 20.32 -4.68 -0.82
N TRP A 94 20.06 -5.91 -0.39
CA TRP A 94 20.27 -6.32 0.99
C TRP A 94 21.71 -6.79 1.22
N ARG A 95 22.34 -6.34 2.32
CA ARG A 95 23.71 -6.72 2.70
C ARG A 95 23.85 -7.31 4.10
N GLY A 96 22.74 -7.53 4.82
CA GLY A 96 22.76 -8.16 6.15
C GLY A 96 22.88 -7.21 7.35
N GLU A 97 23.21 -5.93 7.15
CA GLU A 97 23.75 -5.08 8.23
C GLU A 97 22.75 -4.11 8.87
N ASN A 98 21.45 -4.18 8.56
CA ASN A 98 20.46 -3.26 9.11
C ASN A 98 19.29 -3.96 9.83
N PRO A 99 19.29 -4.04 11.18
CA PRO A 99 18.26 -4.74 11.94
C PRO A 99 16.86 -4.09 11.85
N LYS A 100 16.75 -2.88 11.30
CA LYS A 100 15.46 -2.22 11.07
C LYS A 100 14.72 -2.80 9.87
N ILE A 101 15.45 -3.39 8.93
CA ILE A 101 14.87 -4.09 7.78
C ILE A 101 14.48 -5.49 8.23
N THR A 102 13.20 -5.82 8.14
CA THR A 102 12.66 -7.08 8.70
C THR A 102 12.13 -8.03 7.63
N HIS A 103 11.74 -7.51 6.47
CA HIS A 103 11.20 -8.28 5.36
C HIS A 103 11.74 -7.77 4.01
N PHE A 104 11.62 -8.60 2.99
CA PHE A 104 11.90 -8.22 1.61
C PHE A 104 10.81 -8.76 0.68
N ALA A 105 10.70 -8.17 -0.49
CA ALA A 105 9.92 -8.66 -1.61
C ALA A 105 10.63 -8.31 -2.92
N ALA A 106 10.17 -8.91 -4.02
CA ALA A 106 10.62 -8.50 -5.35
C ALA A 106 10.30 -7.02 -5.57
N GLU A 107 11.23 -6.27 -6.17
CA GLU A 107 10.94 -4.92 -6.62
C GLU A 107 9.82 -5.01 -7.67
N PRO A 108 8.68 -4.30 -7.50
CA PRO A 108 7.63 -4.29 -8.49
C PRO A 108 8.17 -3.68 -9.79
N ALA A 109 7.84 -4.30 -10.92
CA ALA A 109 8.06 -3.66 -12.20
C ALA A 109 7.36 -2.30 -12.18
N GLY A 110 8.06 -1.24 -12.58
CA GLY A 110 7.46 0.08 -12.74
C GLY A 110 6.23 -0.01 -13.66
N PRO A 111 5.31 0.97 -13.60
CA PRO A 111 4.18 0.98 -14.51
C PRO A 111 4.69 0.83 -15.94
N GLU A 112 4.16 -0.16 -16.66
CA GLU A 112 4.41 -0.31 -18.08
C GLU A 112 3.99 1.00 -18.74
N VAL A 113 4.93 1.69 -19.40
CA VAL A 113 4.62 2.89 -20.16
C VAL A 113 3.94 2.42 -21.44
N VAL A 114 2.61 2.29 -21.39
CA VAL A 114 1.74 2.02 -22.55
C VAL A 114 1.16 3.31 -23.11
#